data_AF-A0A345ZM22-F1
#
_entry.id   AF-A0A345ZM22-F1
#
_cell.length_a   1.000
_cell.length_b   1.000
_cell.length_c   1.000
_cell.angle_alpha   90.00
_cell.angle_beta   90.00
_cell.angle_gamma   90.00
#
_symmetry.space_group_name_H-M   'P 1'
#
loop_
_entity.id
_entity.type
_entity.pdbx_description
1 polymer ?
#
loop_
_entity_poly.entity_id
_entity_poly.type
_entity_poly.pdbx_seq_one_letter_code
_entity_poly.pdbx_strand_id
1 'polypeptide(L)'
;MDWLQFIAAMTASLAWPFALIVLFLLVRRPLLARVPDLEILEWKDFRFRFGRRVHELAAQARRELVDADAGTPLTLEGEDHRLQLAEISPRAAILEAWIELEVAAMNALRRRGVAVTRQELQQPARLADALINADLLDASQADLLSQLRRLRNAAAHASDPKITVDTAREFVGTVAAFERLIAARTDLAMAAQGGD
;
A
#
# COMPACT_ATOMS: atom_id res chain seq x y z
N MET A 1 -29.30 -54.64 43.70
CA MET A 1 -28.36 -54.20 42.65
C MET A 1 -26.97 -54.35 43.20
N ASP A 2 -26.14 -55.13 42.52
CA ASP A 2 -24.76 -55.36 42.95
C ASP A 2 -23.95 -54.08 42.80
N TRP A 3 -23.21 -53.72 43.85
CA TRP A 3 -22.32 -52.57 43.90
C TRP A 3 -21.37 -52.46 42.69
N LEU A 4 -21.00 -53.62 42.12
CA LEU A 4 -20.24 -53.74 40.88
C LEU A 4 -20.97 -53.18 39.65
N GLN A 5 -22.29 -53.36 39.55
CA GLN A 5 -23.10 -52.82 38.45
C GLN A 5 -23.22 -51.30 38.53
N PHE A 6 -23.24 -50.73 39.73
CA PHE A 6 -23.24 -49.28 39.92
C PHE A 6 -21.93 -48.64 39.46
N ILE A 7 -20.79 -49.22 39.84
CA ILE A 7 -19.46 -48.76 39.41
C ILE A 7 -19.32 -48.86 37.89
N ALA A 8 -19.79 -49.95 37.28
CA ALA A 8 -19.76 -50.16 35.83
C ALA A 8 -20.61 -49.13 35.07
N ALA A 9 -21.83 -48.84 35.55
CA ALA A 9 -22.69 -47.83 34.94
C ALA A 9 -22.11 -46.40 35.05
N MET A 10 -21.48 -46.09 36.18
CA MET A 10 -20.86 -44.78 36.42
C MET A 10 -19.62 -44.57 35.53
N THR A 11 -18.76 -45.59 35.40
CA THR A 11 -17.60 -45.54 34.51
C THR A 11 -18.00 -45.48 33.03
N ALA A 12 -19.03 -46.21 32.60
CA ALA A 12 -19.52 -46.13 31.22
C ALA A 12 -20.02 -44.73 30.85
N SER A 13 -20.73 -44.06 31.78
CA SER A 13 -21.23 -42.69 31.56
C SER A 13 -20.11 -41.64 31.58
N LEU A 14 -19.09 -41.83 32.43
CA LEU A 14 -17.95 -40.90 32.56
C LEU A 14 -16.78 -41.20 31.60
N ALA A 15 -16.76 -42.34 30.94
CA ALA A 15 -15.70 -42.68 29.99
C ALA A 15 -15.72 -41.77 28.76
N TRP A 16 -16.91 -41.46 28.23
CA TRP A 16 -17.05 -40.65 27.01
C TRP A 16 -16.64 -39.18 27.20
N PRO A 17 -17.05 -38.45 28.26
CA PRO A 17 -16.63 -37.08 28.49
C PRO A 17 -15.14 -37.02 28.84
N PHE A 18 -14.65 -38.00 29.60
CA PHE A 18 -13.23 -38.08 29.95
C PHE A 18 -12.37 -38.33 28.71
N ALA A 19 -12.78 -39.25 27.83
CA ALA A 19 -12.11 -39.49 26.56
C ALA A 19 -12.08 -38.24 25.67
N LEU A 20 -13.18 -37.47 25.59
CA LEU A 20 -13.20 -36.19 24.88
C LEU A 20 -12.25 -35.16 25.49
N ILE A 21 -12.24 -35.02 26.82
CA ILE A 21 -11.35 -34.08 27.51
C ILE A 21 -9.90 -34.48 27.26
N VAL A 22 -9.55 -35.75 27.43
CA VAL A 22 -8.18 -36.25 27.18
C VAL A 22 -7.78 -36.01 25.72
N LEU A 23 -8.66 -36.30 24.76
CA LEU A 23 -8.43 -36.05 23.34
C LEU A 23 -8.19 -34.54 23.07
N PHE A 24 -9.06 -33.68 23.61
CA PHE A 24 -8.91 -32.22 23.49
C PHE A 24 -7.60 -31.72 24.12
N LEU A 25 -7.23 -32.23 25.29
CA LEU A 25 -5.98 -31.88 25.98
C LEU A 25 -4.73 -32.35 25.22
N LEU A 26 -4.80 -33.50 24.53
CA LEU A 26 -3.73 -34.02 23.68
C LEU A 26 -3.57 -33.19 22.41
N VAL A 27 -4.69 -32.81 21.77
CA VAL A 27 -4.72 -32.12 20.47
C VAL A 27 -4.50 -30.62 20.58
N ARG A 28 -4.89 -29.97 21.69
CA ARG A 28 -4.74 -28.50 21.84
C ARG A 28 -3.29 -28.03 21.72
N ARG A 29 -2.34 -28.76 22.32
CA ARG A 29 -0.91 -28.36 22.31
C ARG A 29 -0.31 -28.34 20.90
N PRO A 30 -0.43 -29.39 20.07
CA PRO A 30 0.09 -29.36 18.71
C PRO A 30 -0.65 -28.37 17.80
N LEU A 31 -1.94 -28.09 18.02
CA LEU A 31 -2.67 -27.08 17.25
C LEU A 31 -2.21 -25.66 17.56
N LEU A 32 -2.11 -25.29 18.84
CA LEU A 32 -1.66 -23.95 19.24
C LEU A 32 -0.20 -23.69 18.84
N ALA A 33 0.65 -24.72 18.81
CA ALA A 33 2.04 -24.59 18.38
C ALA A 33 2.21 -24.23 16.89
N ARG A 34 1.17 -24.42 16.06
CA ARG A 34 1.20 -24.16 14.60
C ARG A 34 0.51 -22.86 14.20
N VAL A 35 -0.12 -22.14 15.14
CA VAL A 35 -0.70 -20.81 14.89
C VAL A 35 0.31 -19.80 14.31
N PRO A 36 1.58 -19.76 14.75
CA PRO A 36 2.58 -18.87 14.15
C PRO A 36 2.84 -19.13 12.66
N ASP A 37 2.68 -20.38 12.20
CA ASP A 37 2.88 -20.72 10.78
C ASP A 37 1.81 -20.08 9.88
N LEU A 38 0.60 -19.87 10.42
CA LEU A 38 -0.50 -19.20 9.72
C LEU A 38 -0.21 -17.70 9.52
N GLU A 39 0.39 -17.05 10.52
CA GLU A 39 0.82 -15.64 10.39
C GLU A 39 1.88 -15.49 9.29
N ILE A 40 2.88 -16.39 9.25
CA ILE A 40 3.93 -16.39 8.22
C ILE A 40 3.32 -16.58 6.81
N LEU A 41 2.32 -17.46 6.69
CA LEU A 41 1.63 -17.69 5.43
C LEU A 41 0.85 -16.45 4.97
N GLU A 42 0.11 -15.81 5.89
CA GLU A 42 -0.60 -14.56 5.60
C GLU A 42 0.35 -13.45 5.16
N TRP A 43 1.52 -13.34 5.80
CA TRP A 43 2.52 -12.34 5.44
C TRP A 43 3.07 -12.57 4.03
N LYS A 44 3.36 -13.83 3.67
CA LYS A 44 3.82 -14.19 2.32
C LYS A 44 2.75 -13.90 1.27
N ASP A 45 1.49 -14.22 1.56
CA ASP A 45 0.38 -13.98 0.64
C ASP A 45 0.12 -12.48 0.43
N PHE A 46 0.12 -11.68 1.52
CA PHE A 46 0.06 -10.23 1.41
C PHE A 46 1.23 -9.67 0.60
N ARG A 47 2.47 -10.04 0.96
CA ARG A 47 3.70 -9.60 0.28
C ARG A 47 3.63 -9.82 -1.22
N PHE A 48 3.21 -11.01 -1.61
CA PHE A 48 3.13 -11.40 -3.01
C PHE A 48 2.05 -10.62 -3.76
N ARG A 49 0.85 -10.52 -3.21
CA ARG A 49 -0.26 -9.75 -3.82
C ARG A 49 0.06 -8.26 -3.90
N PHE A 50 0.67 -7.71 -2.86
CA PHE A 50 1.08 -6.31 -2.81
C PHE A 50 2.18 -6.02 -3.83
N GLY A 51 3.27 -6.79 -3.81
CA GLY A 51 4.38 -6.64 -4.76
C GLY A 51 3.93 -6.77 -6.20
N ARG A 52 3.09 -7.76 -6.52
CA ARG A 52 2.52 -7.91 -7.86
C ARG A 52 1.72 -6.68 -8.30
N ARG A 53 0.84 -6.16 -7.44
CA ARG A 53 0.03 -4.97 -7.78
C ARG A 53 0.88 -3.73 -7.97
N VAL A 54 1.90 -3.53 -7.15
CA VAL A 54 2.86 -2.42 -7.34
C VAL A 54 3.56 -2.57 -8.68
N HIS A 55 4.04 -3.76 -9.01
CA HIS A 55 4.74 -4.03 -10.26
C HIS A 55 3.85 -3.81 -11.50
N GLU A 56 2.62 -4.33 -11.47
CA GLU A 56 1.63 -4.15 -12.54
C GLU A 56 1.30 -2.67 -12.74
N LEU A 57 1.07 -1.95 -11.64
CA LEU A 57 0.76 -0.52 -11.69
C LEU A 57 1.96 0.29 -12.20
N ALA A 58 3.17 -0.01 -11.75
CA ALA A 58 4.39 0.64 -12.23
C ALA A 58 4.61 0.39 -13.72
N ALA A 59 4.31 -0.82 -14.22
CA ALA A 59 4.38 -1.15 -15.64
C ALA A 59 3.31 -0.44 -16.48
N GLN A 60 2.13 -0.15 -15.92
CA GLN A 60 1.11 0.69 -16.55
C GLN A 60 1.53 2.15 -16.55
N ALA A 61 1.99 2.67 -15.41
CA ALA A 61 2.49 4.03 -15.26
C ALA A 61 3.65 4.32 -16.22
N ARG A 62 4.61 3.40 -16.37
CA ARG A 62 5.70 3.54 -17.36
C ARG A 62 5.21 3.68 -18.81
N ARG A 63 4.01 3.23 -19.14
CA ARG A 63 3.41 3.36 -20.48
C ARG A 63 2.57 4.63 -20.62
N GLU A 64 1.89 5.04 -19.57
CA GLU A 64 0.96 6.19 -19.58
C GLU A 64 1.59 7.51 -19.17
N LEU A 65 2.77 7.48 -18.54
CA LEU A 65 3.52 8.66 -18.11
C LEU A 65 4.70 9.00 -19.03
N VAL A 66 4.80 8.33 -20.20
CA VAL A 66 5.93 8.44 -21.16
C VAL A 66 6.17 9.88 -21.62
N ASP A 67 5.13 10.72 -21.66
CA ASP A 67 5.24 12.12 -22.07
C ASP A 67 6.10 12.98 -21.11
N ALA A 68 6.39 12.51 -19.88
CA ALA A 68 7.25 13.23 -18.93
C ALA A 68 8.74 12.82 -18.97
N ASP A 69 9.06 11.65 -19.53
CA ASP A 69 10.44 11.12 -19.56
C ASP A 69 11.26 11.66 -20.75
N ALA A 70 10.64 12.38 -21.69
CA ALA A 70 11.29 12.80 -22.94
C ALA A 70 12.18 14.06 -22.82
N GLY A 71 12.32 14.68 -21.64
CA GLY A 71 12.94 16.02 -21.56
C GLY A 71 13.99 16.27 -20.49
N THR A 72 13.84 15.72 -19.27
CA THR A 72 14.75 16.10 -18.18
C THR A 72 14.87 14.96 -17.18
N PRO A 73 16.09 14.47 -16.86
CA PRO A 73 16.32 13.73 -15.63
C PRO A 73 16.24 14.75 -14.49
N LEU A 74 15.03 15.17 -14.14
CA LEU A 74 14.76 15.78 -12.85
C LEU A 74 14.87 14.64 -11.84
N THR A 75 16.09 14.34 -11.39
CA THR A 75 16.27 13.72 -10.08
C THR A 75 15.62 14.67 -9.09
N LEU A 76 14.40 14.34 -8.68
CA LEU A 76 13.67 15.18 -7.75
C LEU A 76 14.42 15.17 -6.42
N GLU A 77 14.57 16.35 -5.83
CA GLU A 77 15.16 16.47 -4.49
C GLU A 77 14.41 15.53 -3.54
N GLY A 78 15.13 14.56 -2.96
CA GLY A 78 14.57 13.56 -2.05
C GLY A 78 14.39 12.15 -2.61
N GLU A 79 14.42 11.93 -3.93
CA GLU A 79 14.26 10.57 -4.50
C GLU A 79 15.34 9.61 -3.97
N ASP A 80 16.61 10.04 -3.98
CA ASP A 80 17.72 9.28 -3.42
C ASP A 80 17.56 9.00 -1.92
N HIS A 81 17.03 9.98 -1.17
CA HIS A 81 16.76 9.81 0.26
C HIS A 81 15.67 8.75 0.49
N ARG A 82 14.61 8.74 -0.32
CA ARG A 82 13.53 7.76 -0.23
C ARG A 82 13.98 6.35 -0.65
N LEU A 83 14.88 6.26 -1.64
CA LEU A 83 15.50 4.99 -2.03
C LEU A 83 16.39 4.43 -0.91
N GLN A 84 17.15 5.28 -0.21
CA GLN A 84 17.89 4.89 0.98
C GLN A 84 16.95 4.52 2.14
N LEU A 85 15.88 5.29 2.35
CA LEU A 85 14.87 4.99 3.36
C LEU A 85 14.20 3.64 3.10
N ALA A 86 14.04 3.22 1.84
CA ALA A 86 13.46 1.92 1.50
C ALA A 86 14.32 0.74 2.00
N GLU A 87 15.63 0.94 2.18
CA GLU A 87 16.52 -0.08 2.76
C GLU A 87 16.35 -0.21 4.28
N ILE A 88 16.03 0.91 4.95
CA ILE A 88 15.87 0.97 6.40
C ILE A 88 14.43 0.60 6.81
N SER A 89 13.44 1.21 6.16
CA SER A 89 12.02 1.00 6.38
C SER A 89 11.24 1.14 5.05
N PRO A 90 10.96 0.01 4.37
CA PRO A 90 10.18 -0.01 3.13
C PRO A 90 8.81 0.69 3.28
N ARG A 91 8.15 0.52 4.43
CA ARG A 91 6.88 1.18 4.72
C ARG A 91 7.05 2.69 4.82
N ALA A 92 8.05 3.18 5.55
CA ALA A 92 8.29 4.61 5.69
C ALA A 92 8.59 5.25 4.34
N ALA A 93 9.40 4.61 3.50
CA ALA A 93 9.70 5.10 2.15
C ALA A 93 8.44 5.28 1.28
N ILE A 94 7.51 4.33 1.33
CA ILE A 94 6.22 4.41 0.61
C ILE A 94 5.37 5.59 1.13
N LEU A 95 5.31 5.76 2.46
CA LEU A 95 4.53 6.83 3.07
C LEU A 95 5.14 8.21 2.77
N GLU A 96 6.44 8.34 2.88
CA GLU A 96 7.17 9.57 2.61
C GLU A 96 7.03 9.99 1.15
N ALA A 97 7.23 9.04 0.21
CA ALA A 97 7.03 9.29 -1.22
C ALA A 97 5.63 9.85 -1.50
N TRP A 98 4.60 9.25 -0.90
CA TRP A 98 3.24 9.72 -1.09
C TRP A 98 3.01 11.14 -0.53
N ILE A 99 3.59 11.46 0.62
CA ILE A 99 3.46 12.79 1.23
C ILE A 99 4.08 13.85 0.32
N GLU A 100 5.25 13.58 -0.26
CA GLU A 100 5.91 14.50 -1.18
C GLU A 100 5.10 14.71 -2.46
N LEU A 101 4.52 13.65 -3.03
CA LEU A 101 3.63 13.75 -4.17
C LEU A 101 2.40 14.60 -3.86
N GLU A 102 1.79 14.45 -2.68
CA GLU A 102 0.68 15.28 -2.24
C GLU A 102 1.08 16.76 -2.17
N VAL A 103 2.27 17.06 -1.63
CA VAL A 103 2.80 18.43 -1.55
C VAL A 103 3.08 18.99 -2.94
N ALA A 104 3.69 18.21 -3.84
CA ALA A 104 3.96 18.60 -5.22
C ALA A 104 2.65 18.90 -5.97
N ALA A 105 1.65 18.02 -5.85
CA ALA A 105 0.33 18.19 -6.44
C ALA A 105 -0.39 19.43 -5.88
N MET A 106 -0.32 19.65 -4.57
CA MET A 106 -0.85 20.86 -3.92
C MET A 106 -0.25 22.14 -4.48
N ASN A 107 1.08 22.18 -4.62
CA ASN A 107 1.79 23.33 -5.13
C ASN A 107 1.45 23.58 -6.62
N ALA A 108 1.33 22.52 -7.41
CA ALA A 108 0.90 22.59 -8.81
C ALA A 108 -0.52 23.17 -8.95
N LEU A 109 -1.48 22.66 -8.16
CA LEU A 109 -2.85 23.16 -8.16
C LEU A 109 -2.94 24.63 -7.73
N ARG A 110 -2.17 25.04 -6.72
CA ARG A 110 -2.08 26.44 -6.30
C ARG A 110 -1.54 27.35 -7.40
N ARG A 111 -0.51 26.90 -8.14
CA ARG A 111 0.02 27.64 -9.30
C ARG A 111 -1.01 27.76 -10.43
N ARG A 112 -1.93 26.80 -10.56
CA ARG A 112 -3.09 26.86 -11.46
C ARG A 112 -4.25 27.70 -10.94
N GLY A 113 -4.08 28.43 -9.82
CA GLY A 113 -5.14 29.23 -9.21
C GLY A 113 -6.23 28.41 -8.50
N VAL A 114 -6.03 27.10 -8.34
CA VAL A 114 -6.97 26.23 -7.65
C VAL A 114 -6.63 26.23 -6.16
N ALA A 115 -7.44 26.92 -5.37
CA ALA A 115 -7.31 26.91 -3.91
C ALA A 115 -7.88 25.61 -3.35
N VAL A 116 -7.01 24.68 -2.96
CA VAL A 116 -7.39 23.44 -2.28
C VAL A 116 -6.71 23.36 -0.93
N THR A 117 -7.47 23.02 0.11
CA THR A 117 -6.92 22.78 1.44
C THR A 117 -6.33 21.37 1.53
N ARG A 118 -5.38 21.18 2.46
CA ARG A 118 -4.80 19.85 2.72
C ARG A 118 -5.87 18.83 3.13
N GLN A 119 -6.89 19.28 3.86
CA GLN A 119 -7.97 18.44 4.37
C GLN A 119 -8.92 17.97 3.24
N GLU A 120 -9.15 18.80 2.23
CA GLU A 120 -9.90 18.41 1.04
C GLU A 120 -9.13 17.41 0.18
N LEU A 121 -7.81 17.56 0.05
CA LEU A 121 -6.98 16.65 -0.73
C LEU A 121 -6.72 15.29 -0.06
N GLN A 122 -6.92 15.20 1.26
CA GLN A 122 -7.00 13.91 1.95
C GLN A 122 -8.20 13.08 1.48
N GLN A 123 -9.21 13.71 0.84
CA GLN A 123 -10.34 12.98 0.27
C GLN A 123 -9.93 12.32 -1.05
N PRO A 124 -10.12 10.99 -1.17
CA PRO A 124 -9.69 10.20 -2.33
C PRO A 124 -10.01 10.77 -3.71
N ALA A 125 -11.26 11.20 -3.91
CA ALA A 125 -11.75 11.64 -5.20
C ALA A 125 -11.28 13.06 -5.52
N ARG A 126 -11.15 13.92 -4.49
CA ARG A 126 -10.89 15.34 -4.66
C ARG A 126 -9.52 15.64 -5.28
N LEU A 127 -8.47 14.89 -4.91
CA LEU A 127 -7.15 15.10 -5.49
C LEU A 127 -7.11 14.75 -6.98
N ALA A 128 -7.63 13.58 -7.36
CA ALA A 128 -7.68 13.14 -8.75
C ALA A 128 -8.54 14.10 -9.60
N ASP A 129 -9.74 14.43 -9.12
CA ASP A 129 -10.64 15.35 -9.81
C ASP A 129 -10.02 16.75 -9.96
N ALA A 130 -9.35 17.26 -8.92
CA ALA A 130 -8.69 18.56 -8.99
C ALA A 130 -7.55 18.58 -10.03
N LEU A 131 -6.77 17.49 -10.11
CA LEU A 131 -5.68 17.37 -11.08
C LEU A 131 -6.20 17.25 -12.53
N ILE A 132 -7.33 16.57 -12.75
CA ILE A 132 -8.01 16.53 -14.05
C ILE A 132 -8.54 17.91 -14.42
N ASN A 133 -9.27 18.56 -13.51
CA ASN A 133 -9.87 19.87 -13.78
C ASN A 133 -8.82 20.97 -14.03
N ALA A 134 -7.62 20.81 -13.46
CA ALA A 134 -6.47 21.67 -13.70
C ALA A 134 -5.65 21.27 -14.95
N ASP A 135 -6.11 20.30 -15.73
CA ASP A 135 -5.44 19.79 -16.94
C ASP A 135 -3.98 19.36 -16.66
N LEU A 136 -3.75 18.81 -15.45
CA LEU A 136 -2.45 18.30 -15.02
C LEU A 136 -2.37 16.78 -15.21
N LEU A 137 -3.49 16.07 -15.14
CA LEU A 137 -3.60 14.64 -15.42
C LEU A 137 -4.79 14.38 -16.33
N ASP A 138 -4.69 13.36 -17.19
CA ASP A 138 -5.87 12.81 -17.87
C ASP A 138 -6.61 11.79 -16.99
N ALA A 139 -7.75 11.30 -17.46
CA ALA A 139 -8.58 10.35 -16.73
C ALA A 139 -7.88 9.01 -16.46
N SER A 140 -7.00 8.56 -17.36
CA SER A 140 -6.25 7.31 -17.21
C SER A 140 -5.17 7.46 -16.13
N GLN A 141 -4.40 8.54 -16.20
CA GLN A 141 -3.37 8.88 -15.23
C GLN A 141 -3.96 9.12 -13.82
N ALA A 142 -5.14 9.74 -13.75
CA ALA A 142 -5.85 9.94 -12.49
C ALA A 142 -6.38 8.63 -11.87
N ASP A 143 -6.80 7.66 -12.70
CA ASP A 143 -7.14 6.32 -12.23
C ASP A 143 -5.90 5.59 -11.67
N LEU A 144 -4.77 5.65 -12.39
CA LEU A 144 -3.50 5.10 -11.90
C LEU A 144 -3.07 5.73 -10.57
N LEU A 145 -3.20 7.06 -10.41
CA LEU A 145 -2.93 7.75 -9.15
C LEU A 145 -3.87 7.26 -8.02
N SER A 146 -5.15 7.03 -8.34
CA SER A 146 -6.13 6.51 -7.40
C SER A 146 -5.81 5.07 -6.96
N GLN A 147 -5.31 4.24 -7.88
CA GLN A 147 -4.80 2.90 -7.57
C GLN A 147 -3.54 2.96 -6.70
N LEU A 148 -2.61 3.86 -7.00
CA LEU A 148 -1.39 4.09 -6.22
C LEU A 148 -1.71 4.46 -4.77
N ARG A 149 -2.70 5.34 -4.57
CA ARG A 149 -3.20 5.71 -3.23
C ARG A 149 -3.73 4.50 -2.45
N ARG A 150 -4.44 3.59 -3.12
CA ARG A 150 -4.94 2.35 -2.47
C ARG A 150 -3.78 1.46 -2.02
N LEU A 151 -2.69 1.40 -2.79
CA LEU A 151 -1.47 0.69 -2.40
C LEU A 151 -0.77 1.37 -1.22
N ARG A 152 -0.68 2.70 -1.20
CA ARG A 152 -0.18 3.45 -0.03
C ARG A 152 -0.98 3.12 1.23
N ASN A 153 -2.31 3.09 1.13
CA ASN A 153 -3.16 2.74 2.28
C ASN A 153 -2.95 1.31 2.74
N ALA A 154 -2.82 0.36 1.80
CA ALA A 154 -2.50 -1.02 2.14
C ALA A 154 -1.14 -1.13 2.85
N ALA A 155 -0.13 -0.37 2.42
CA ALA A 155 1.18 -0.30 3.05
C ALA A 155 1.12 0.30 4.47
N ALA A 156 0.31 1.34 4.69
CA ALA A 156 0.13 1.97 5.99
C ALA A 156 -0.43 1.00 7.05
N HIS A 157 -1.32 0.09 6.64
CA HIS A 157 -1.88 -0.95 7.51
C HIS A 157 -1.01 -2.21 7.61
N ALA A 158 0.06 -2.31 6.83
CA ALA A 158 0.97 -3.43 6.85
C ALA A 158 2.08 -3.25 7.89
N SER A 159 2.46 -4.35 8.55
CA SER A 159 3.67 -4.40 9.36
C SER A 159 4.90 -4.44 8.45
N ASP A 160 6.03 -3.87 8.89
CA ASP A 160 7.27 -3.79 8.10
C ASP A 160 7.75 -5.11 7.44
N PRO A 161 7.68 -6.30 8.07
CA PRO A 161 8.11 -7.54 7.40
C PRO A 161 7.23 -7.96 6.20
N LYS A 162 6.08 -7.30 5.99
CA LYS A 162 5.15 -7.57 4.89
C LYS A 162 5.47 -6.81 3.60
N ILE A 163 6.48 -5.93 3.57
CA ILE A 163 6.85 -5.14 2.38
C ILE A 163 8.34 -5.38 2.07
N THR A 164 8.67 -5.66 0.81
CA THR A 164 10.06 -5.84 0.38
C THR A 164 10.68 -4.52 -0.07
N VAL A 165 12.00 -4.41 0.05
CA VAL A 165 12.77 -3.24 -0.41
C VAL A 165 12.50 -2.97 -1.89
N ASP A 166 12.57 -3.99 -2.76
CA ASP A 166 12.34 -3.81 -4.20
C ASP A 166 10.94 -3.31 -4.51
N THR A 167 9.93 -3.79 -3.79
CA THR A 167 8.55 -3.31 -3.96
C THR A 167 8.44 -1.85 -3.56
N ALA A 168 9.07 -1.45 -2.45
CA ALA A 168 9.08 -0.06 -2.02
C ALA A 168 9.82 0.84 -3.01
N ARG A 169 10.97 0.41 -3.55
CA ARG A 169 11.71 1.16 -4.58
C ARG A 169 10.88 1.35 -5.86
N GLU A 170 10.19 0.30 -6.32
CA GLU A 170 9.34 0.42 -7.51
C GLU A 170 8.14 1.36 -7.26
N PHE A 171 7.57 1.34 -6.05
CA PHE A 171 6.56 2.32 -5.65
C PHE A 171 7.11 3.75 -5.65
N VAL A 172 8.29 3.97 -5.03
CA VAL A 172 8.96 5.29 -4.98
C VAL A 172 9.23 5.81 -6.40
N GLY A 173 9.76 4.98 -7.29
CA GLY A 173 10.01 5.38 -8.68
C GLY A 173 8.73 5.71 -9.45
N THR A 174 7.63 4.99 -9.18
CA THR A 174 6.32 5.30 -9.78
C THR A 174 5.80 6.65 -9.29
N VAL A 175 5.94 6.94 -8.00
CA VAL A 175 5.60 8.25 -7.43
C VAL A 175 6.43 9.37 -8.07
N ALA A 176 7.74 9.18 -8.18
CA ALA A 176 8.65 10.16 -8.79
C ALA A 176 8.28 10.45 -10.26
N ALA A 177 7.77 9.45 -11.00
CA ALA A 177 7.26 9.65 -12.36
C ALA A 177 6.02 10.57 -12.39
N PHE A 178 5.08 10.40 -11.45
CA PHE A 178 3.93 11.30 -11.31
C PHE A 178 4.35 12.72 -10.93
N GLU A 179 5.29 12.87 -10.00
CA GLU A 179 5.82 14.16 -9.59
C GLU A 179 6.45 14.90 -10.78
N ARG A 180 7.26 14.21 -11.59
CA ARG A 180 7.86 14.77 -12.82
C ARG A 180 6.80 15.19 -13.84
N LEU A 181 5.78 14.37 -14.06
CA LEU A 181 4.68 14.71 -14.98
C LEU A 181 3.93 15.97 -14.53
N ILE A 182 3.56 16.04 -13.24
CA ILE A 182 2.84 17.18 -12.67
C ILE A 182 3.69 18.44 -12.76
N ALA A 183 4.99 18.35 -12.43
CA ALA A 183 5.92 19.47 -12.55
C ALA A 183 6.02 19.97 -13.99
N ALA A 184 6.30 19.07 -14.94
CA ALA A 184 6.46 19.42 -16.36
C ALA A 184 5.20 20.10 -16.93
N ARG A 185 4.01 19.57 -16.66
CA ARG A 185 2.74 20.18 -17.13
C ARG A 185 2.43 21.51 -16.45
N THR A 186 2.83 21.67 -15.19
CA THR A 186 2.70 22.96 -14.49
C THR A 186 3.60 24.01 -15.13
N ASP A 187 4.86 23.67 -15.42
CA ASP A 187 5.84 24.61 -16.00
C ASP A 187 5.45 25.01 -17.43
N LEU A 188 5.01 24.05 -18.26
CA LEU A 188 4.49 24.33 -19.60
C LEU A 188 3.30 25.29 -19.58
N ALA A 189 2.38 25.11 -18.64
CA ALA A 189 1.23 25.99 -18.48
C ALA A 189 1.63 27.41 -18.06
N MET A 190 2.61 27.55 -17.18
CA MET A 190 3.10 28.87 -16.73
C MET A 190 3.86 29.59 -17.85
N ALA A 191 4.66 28.87 -18.64
CA ALA A 191 5.37 29.42 -19.79
C ALA A 191 4.41 29.96 -20.86
N ALA A 192 3.26 29.31 -21.06
CA ALA A 192 2.22 29.78 -21.98
C ALA A 192 1.48 31.04 -21.49
N GLN A 193 1.46 31.33 -20.18
CA GLN A 193 0.77 32.49 -19.60
C GLN A 193 1.65 33.74 -19.46
N GLY A 194 2.98 33.59 -19.46
CA GLY A 194 3.94 34.69 -19.31
C GLY A 194 4.49 35.25 -20.63
N GLY A 195 3.91 34.86 -21.77
CA GLY A 195 4.38 35.21 -23.12
C GLY A 195 3.58 36.28 -23.86
N ASP A 196 2.64 36.96 -23.19
CA ASP A 196 1.89 38.13 -23.68
C ASP A 196 2.35 39.41 -22.98
#